data_AF-A0A9Q5B698-F1
#
_entry.id   AF-A0A9Q5B698-F1
#
_cell.length_a   1.000
_cell.length_b   1.000
_cell.length_c   1.000
_cell.angle_alpha   90.00
_cell.angle_beta   90.00
_cell.angle_gamma   90.00
#
_symmetry.space_group_name_H-M   'P 1'
#
loop_
_entity.id
_entity.type
_entity.pdbx_description
1 polymer ?
#
loop_
_entity_poly.entity_id
_entity_poly.type
_entity_poly.pdbx_seq_one_letter_code
_entity_poly.pdbx_strand_id
1 'polypeptide(L)'
;MSKHAVKDVLDEMTKDDLVAWIRSQPFYRPKRSDVLYIRWQRQSAEVLEEMQKENRALDGLDYKERDRLAGRFNESKDAAEKLRLLELMQPYNKAMQDHIKRSQALDRKSKRVDALYEQIDVERQKERSS
;
A
#
# COMPACT_ATOMS: atom_id res chain seq x y z
N MET A 1 -5.14 -37.01 22.34
CA MET A 1 -4.47 -35.70 22.15
C MET A 1 -4.17 -35.55 20.67
N SER A 2 -4.90 -34.66 19.98
CA SER A 2 -4.69 -34.41 18.55
C SER A 2 -3.37 -33.67 18.40
N LYS A 3 -2.37 -34.30 17.76
CA LYS A 3 -1.16 -33.59 17.31
C LYS A 3 -1.64 -32.58 16.27
N HIS A 4 -1.75 -31.30 16.63
CA HIS A 4 -1.85 -30.25 15.63
C HIS A 4 -0.59 -30.36 14.76
N ALA A 5 -0.76 -30.88 13.55
CA ALA A 5 0.30 -30.88 12.55
C ALA A 5 0.74 -29.43 12.40
N VAL A 6 2.00 -29.16 12.74
CA VAL A 6 2.62 -27.86 12.46
C VAL A 6 2.46 -27.65 10.97
N LYS A 7 1.66 -26.65 10.57
CA LYS A 7 1.45 -26.32 9.16
C LYS A 7 2.82 -26.20 8.49
N ASP A 8 2.99 -26.91 7.38
CA ASP A 8 4.23 -26.80 6.61
C ASP A 8 4.31 -25.37 6.07
N VAL A 9 5.52 -24.85 5.89
CA VAL A 9 5.74 -23.52 5.32
C VAL A 9 5.02 -23.40 3.97
N LEU A 10 4.94 -24.51 3.23
CA LEU A 10 4.24 -24.62 1.95
C LEU A 10 2.72 -24.42 2.06
N ASP A 11 2.11 -24.77 3.20
CA ASP A 11 0.67 -24.60 3.45
C ASP A 11 0.29 -23.14 3.73
N GLU A 12 1.27 -22.31 4.07
CA GLU A 12 1.11 -20.88 4.34
C GLU A 12 1.43 -19.99 3.13
N MET A 13 1.89 -20.60 2.04
CA MET A 13 2.26 -19.90 0.82
C MET A 13 1.06 -19.69 -0.10
N THR A 14 0.99 -18.50 -0.70
CA THR A 14 0.10 -18.31 -1.84
C THR A 14 0.68 -19.01 -3.08
N LYS A 15 -0.17 -19.34 -4.06
CA LYS A 15 0.27 -19.91 -5.33
C LYS A 15 1.41 -19.09 -5.97
N ASP A 16 1.31 -17.76 -5.88
CA ASP A 16 2.30 -16.85 -6.45
C ASP A 16 3.62 -16.88 -5.68
N ASP A 17 3.58 -17.02 -4.35
CA ASP A 17 4.78 -17.22 -3.53
C ASP A 17 5.47 -18.54 -3.91
N LEU A 18 4.70 -19.62 -4.11
CA LEU A 18 5.21 -20.94 -4.48
C LEU A 18 5.87 -20.90 -5.86
N VAL A 19 5.22 -20.28 -6.83
CA VAL A 19 5.76 -20.14 -8.20
C VAL A 19 7.03 -19.30 -8.20
N ALA A 20 7.06 -18.19 -7.45
CA ALA A 20 8.26 -17.37 -7.34
C ALA A 20 9.42 -18.12 -6.68
N TRP A 21 9.14 -18.92 -5.66
CA TRP A 21 10.14 -19.74 -4.98
C TRP A 21 10.67 -20.88 -5.85
N ILE A 22 9.80 -21.64 -6.53
CA ILE A 22 10.22 -22.70 -7.46
C ILE A 22 11.14 -22.15 -8.56
N ARG A 23 10.85 -20.94 -9.05
CA ARG A 23 11.68 -20.27 -10.06
C ARG A 23 13.04 -19.82 -9.54
N SER A 24 13.18 -19.55 -8.25
CA SER A 24 14.44 -19.07 -7.66
C SER A 24 15.32 -20.21 -7.15
N GLN A 25 14.75 -21.23 -6.50
CA GLN A 25 15.50 -22.36 -5.92
C GLN A 25 14.74 -23.70 -6.03
N PRO A 26 14.75 -24.34 -7.21
CA PRO A 26 13.93 -25.53 -7.49
C PRO A 26 14.32 -26.80 -6.71
N PHE A 27 15.51 -26.86 -6.09
CA PHE A 27 16.08 -28.10 -5.56
C PHE A 27 16.26 -28.14 -4.03
N TYR A 28 15.92 -27.08 -3.31
CA TYR A 28 16.05 -27.03 -1.85
C TYR A 28 14.67 -27.10 -1.19
N ARG A 29 14.58 -27.50 0.08
CA ARG A 29 13.31 -27.31 0.83
C ARG A 29 13.22 -25.83 1.23
N PRO A 30 12.06 -25.17 1.07
CA PRO A 30 11.95 -23.76 1.45
C PRO A 30 12.15 -23.63 2.96
N LYS A 31 12.99 -22.67 3.36
CA LYS A 31 13.00 -22.17 4.73
C LYS A 31 11.88 -21.14 4.92
N ARG A 32 11.42 -20.96 6.14
CA ARG A 32 10.35 -19.99 6.43
C ARG A 32 10.83 -18.57 6.19
N SER A 33 12.07 -18.27 6.51
CA SER A 33 12.68 -16.97 6.21
C SER A 33 12.73 -16.67 4.71
N ASP A 34 13.08 -17.65 3.87
CA ASP A 34 13.17 -17.47 2.41
C ASP A 34 11.80 -17.19 1.80
N VAL A 35 10.77 -17.89 2.27
CA VAL A 35 9.38 -17.70 1.84
C VAL A 35 8.86 -16.32 2.22
N LEU A 36 9.08 -15.92 3.49
CA LEU A 36 8.71 -14.59 3.97
C LEU A 36 9.45 -13.50 3.20
N TYR A 37 10.71 -13.74 2.83
CA TYR A 37 11.51 -12.81 2.03
C TYR A 37 10.95 -12.61 0.62
N ILE A 38 10.56 -13.68 -0.08
CA ILE A 38 9.92 -13.59 -1.39
C ILE A 38 8.62 -12.80 -1.31
N ARG A 39 7.81 -13.07 -0.28
CA ARG A 39 6.56 -12.33 -0.03
C ARG A 39 6.83 -10.85 0.23
N TRP A 40 7.83 -10.55 1.06
CA TRP A 40 8.25 -9.18 1.33
C TRP A 40 8.69 -8.48 0.05
N GLN A 41 9.55 -9.10 -0.78
CA GLN A 41 10.00 -8.51 -2.04
C GLN A 41 8.84 -8.14 -2.96
N ARG A 42 7.87 -9.05 -3.14
CA ARG A 42 6.69 -8.79 -3.98
C ARG A 42 5.86 -7.63 -3.41
N GLN A 43 5.51 -7.69 -2.13
CA GLN A 43 4.67 -6.64 -1.53
C GLN A 43 5.38 -5.28 -1.49
N SER A 44 6.69 -5.25 -1.26
CA SER A 44 7.52 -4.03 -1.35
C SER A 44 7.47 -3.43 -2.75
N ALA A 45 7.62 -4.24 -3.80
CA ALA A 45 7.52 -3.78 -5.18
C ALA A 45 6.13 -3.20 -5.50
N GLU A 46 5.06 -3.87 -5.06
CA GLU A 46 3.69 -3.35 -5.22
C GLU A 46 3.49 -2.01 -4.50
N VAL A 47 3.97 -1.88 -3.25
CA VAL A 47 3.90 -0.60 -2.51
C VAL A 47 4.64 0.51 -3.24
N LEU A 48 5.85 0.24 -3.73
CA LEU A 48 6.63 1.23 -4.48
C LEU A 48 5.93 1.66 -5.78
N GLU A 49 5.35 0.72 -6.52
CA GLU A 49 4.60 1.04 -7.73
C GLU A 49 3.35 1.88 -7.42
N GLU A 50 2.58 1.51 -6.41
CA GLU A 50 1.40 2.27 -5.99
C GLU A 50 1.77 3.66 -5.46
N MET A 51 2.87 3.80 -4.70
CA MET A 51 3.38 5.11 -4.25
C MET A 51 3.78 6.00 -5.44
N GLN A 52 4.45 5.45 -6.45
CA GLN A 52 4.80 6.22 -7.65
C GLN A 52 3.56 6.69 -8.42
N LYS A 53 2.53 5.84 -8.53
CA LYS A 53 1.25 6.21 -9.12
C LYS A 53 0.56 7.31 -8.32
N GLU A 54 0.54 7.20 -7.00
CA GLU A 54 -0.11 8.19 -6.14
C GLU A 54 0.60 9.55 -6.16
N ASN A 55 1.93 9.56 -6.19
CA ASN A 55 2.71 10.81 -6.31
C ASN A 55 2.36 11.59 -7.58
N ARG A 56 1.98 10.90 -8.67
CA ARG A 56 1.57 11.52 -9.93
C ARG A 56 0.07 11.76 -10.05
N ALA A 57 -0.74 11.21 -9.13
CA ALA A 57 -2.20 11.27 -9.21
C ALA A 57 -2.74 12.70 -9.10
N LEU A 58 -1.95 13.63 -8.54
CA LEU A 58 -2.31 15.02 -8.38
C LEU A 58 -1.68 15.96 -9.43
N ASP A 59 -0.78 15.47 -10.29
CA ASP A 59 -0.05 16.31 -11.25
C ASP A 59 -0.97 17.02 -12.26
N GLY A 60 -2.17 16.48 -12.50
CA GLY A 60 -3.17 17.05 -13.39
C GLY A 60 -4.15 18.02 -12.74
N LEU A 61 -4.07 18.27 -11.43
CA LEU A 61 -5.02 19.12 -10.71
C LEU A 61 -4.49 20.55 -10.57
N ASP A 62 -5.24 21.52 -11.10
CA ASP A 62 -4.94 22.93 -10.90
C ASP A 62 -5.43 23.42 -9.52
N TYR A 63 -4.58 23.24 -8.51
CA TYR A 63 -4.86 23.76 -7.16
C TYR A 63 -4.89 25.28 -7.09
N LYS A 64 -4.24 25.99 -8.02
CA LYS A 64 -4.32 27.46 -8.07
C LYS A 64 -5.72 27.89 -8.48
N GLU A 65 -6.35 27.17 -9.41
CA GLU A 65 -7.75 27.44 -9.76
C GLU A 65 -8.69 27.17 -8.60
N ARG A 66 -8.47 26.08 -7.85
CA ARG A 66 -9.23 25.84 -6.61
C ARG A 66 -9.08 26.99 -5.61
N ASP A 67 -7.87 27.51 -5.43
CA ASP A 67 -7.60 28.63 -4.51
C ASP A 67 -8.26 29.93 -4.99
N ARG A 68 -8.28 30.20 -6.30
CA ARG A 68 -9.01 31.34 -6.88
C ARG A 68 -10.51 31.24 -6.64
N LEU A 69 -11.09 30.05 -6.84
CA LEU A 69 -12.51 29.80 -6.57
C LEU A 69 -12.84 30.01 -5.08
N ALA A 70 -11.96 29.57 -4.19
CA ALA A 70 -12.10 29.80 -2.74
C ALA A 70 -12.03 31.30 -2.39
N GLY A 71 -11.11 32.05 -3.02
CA GLY A 71 -11.04 33.51 -2.90
C GLY A 71 -12.36 34.19 -3.29
N ARG A 72 -12.89 33.87 -4.48
CA ARG A 72 -14.18 34.37 -4.95
C ARG A 72 -15.34 34.00 -4.04
N PHE A 73 -15.32 32.80 -3.46
CA PHE A 73 -16.34 32.35 -2.53
C PHE A 73 -16.34 33.21 -1.25
N ASN A 74 -15.15 33.54 -0.73
CA ASN A 74 -15.00 34.37 0.45
C ASN A 74 -15.43 35.82 0.21
N GLU A 75 -15.15 36.35 -0.98
CA GLU A 75 -15.50 37.72 -1.39
C GLU A 75 -17.00 37.88 -1.71
N SER A 76 -17.64 36.83 -2.22
CA SER A 76 -19.06 36.88 -2.58
C SER A 76 -19.95 37.11 -1.35
N LYS A 77 -20.99 37.92 -1.51
CA LYS A 77 -22.07 38.11 -0.53
C LYS A 77 -23.38 37.46 -0.97
N ASP A 78 -23.46 36.99 -2.23
CA ASP A 78 -24.62 36.32 -2.78
C ASP A 78 -24.58 34.81 -2.45
N ALA A 79 -25.68 34.31 -1.90
CA ALA A 79 -25.84 32.91 -1.54
C ALA A 79 -25.87 31.99 -2.77
N ALA A 80 -26.45 32.43 -3.90
CA ALA A 80 -26.54 31.62 -5.10
C ALA A 80 -25.15 31.43 -5.75
N GLU A 81 -24.38 32.51 -5.90
CA GLU A 81 -22.99 32.45 -6.37
C GLU A 81 -22.11 31.62 -5.43
N LYS A 82 -22.29 31.73 -4.10
CA LYS A 82 -21.58 30.87 -3.15
C LYS A 82 -21.84 29.40 -3.37
N LEU A 83 -23.09 29.00 -3.59
CA LEU A 83 -23.44 27.61 -3.87
C LEU A 83 -22.77 27.12 -5.15
N ARG A 84 -22.83 27.91 -6.23
CA ARG A 84 -22.18 27.58 -7.50
C ARG A 84 -20.66 27.41 -7.36
N LEU A 85 -20.01 28.29 -6.61
CA LEU A 85 -18.55 28.20 -6.37
C LEU A 85 -18.20 26.94 -5.55
N LEU A 86 -19.04 26.53 -4.60
CA LEU A 86 -18.87 25.25 -3.88
C LEU A 86 -18.95 24.05 -4.82
N GLU A 87 -19.91 24.05 -5.75
CA GLU A 87 -20.04 22.99 -6.76
C GLU A 87 -18.81 22.93 -7.67
N LEU A 88 -18.27 24.08 -8.08
CA LEU A 88 -17.05 24.15 -8.90
C LEU A 88 -15.80 23.67 -8.14
N MET A 89 -15.74 23.86 -6.83
CA MET A 89 -14.64 23.37 -5.99
C MET A 89 -14.76 21.88 -5.63
N GLN A 90 -15.95 21.29 -5.73
CA GLN A 90 -16.23 19.93 -5.30
C GLN A 90 -15.30 18.87 -5.93
N PRO A 91 -14.98 18.90 -7.23
CA PRO A 91 -14.09 17.91 -7.85
C PRO A 91 -12.68 17.93 -7.25
N TYR A 92 -12.14 19.13 -6.98
CA TYR A 92 -10.82 19.29 -6.36
C TYR A 92 -10.79 18.75 -4.93
N ASN A 93 -11.84 19.05 -4.16
CA ASN A 93 -11.98 18.55 -2.79
C ASN A 93 -12.10 17.02 -2.76
N LYS A 94 -12.89 16.45 -3.68
CA LYS A 94 -13.02 15.00 -3.82
C LYS A 94 -11.69 14.35 -4.18
N ALA A 95 -10.98 14.90 -5.18
CA ALA A 95 -9.69 14.36 -5.60
C ALA A 95 -8.66 14.38 -4.45
N MET A 96 -8.63 15.45 -3.65
CA MET A 96 -7.79 15.54 -2.45
C MET A 96 -8.18 14.50 -1.39
N GLN A 97 -9.48 14.34 -1.10
CA GLN A 97 -9.94 13.34 -0.14
C GLN A 97 -9.60 11.91 -0.57
N ASP A 98 -9.79 11.61 -1.85
CA ASP A 98 -9.47 10.30 -2.41
C ASP A 98 -7.96 10.03 -2.36
N HIS A 99 -7.13 11.04 -2.65
CA HIS A 99 -5.68 10.96 -2.46
C HIS A 99 -5.30 10.67 -1.01
N ILE A 100 -5.85 11.41 -0.04
CA ILE A 100 -5.58 11.17 1.39
C ILE A 100 -5.95 9.74 1.78
N LYS A 101 -7.10 9.23 1.35
CA LYS A 101 -7.53 7.85 1.62
C LYS A 101 -6.56 6.82 1.03
N ARG A 102 -6.11 7.02 -0.22
CA ARG A 102 -5.16 6.12 -0.87
C ARG A 102 -3.79 6.17 -0.19
N SER A 103 -3.29 7.36 0.15
CA SER A 103 -2.04 7.53 0.91
C SER A 103 -2.09 6.86 2.29
N GLN A 104 -3.23 6.95 3.00
CA GLN A 104 -3.42 6.23 4.27
C GLN A 104 -3.46 4.71 4.09
N ALA A 105 -4.08 4.21 3.01
CA ALA A 105 -4.08 2.79 2.70
C ALA A 105 -2.66 2.29 2.38
N LEU A 106 -1.88 3.08 1.65
CA LEU A 106 -0.47 2.81 1.37
C LEU A 106 0.38 2.76 2.63
N ASP A 107 0.23 3.72 3.54
CA ASP A 107 0.92 3.71 4.84
C ASP A 107 0.65 2.40 5.61
N ARG A 108 -0.61 1.94 5.66
CA ARG A 108 -0.97 0.66 6.28
C ARG A 108 -0.38 -0.54 5.54
N LYS A 109 -0.20 -0.47 4.21
CA LYS A 109 0.45 -1.53 3.42
C LYS A 109 1.95 -1.55 3.70
N SER A 110 2.61 -0.39 3.72
CA SER A 110 4.02 -0.23 4.06
C SER A 110 4.33 -0.80 5.44
N LYS A 111 3.57 -0.42 6.48
CA LYS A 111 3.76 -0.94 7.84
C LYS A 111 3.66 -2.46 7.94
N ARG A 112 2.77 -3.08 7.14
CA ARG A 112 2.66 -4.55 7.08
C ARG A 112 3.88 -5.18 6.41
N VAL A 113 4.42 -4.53 5.38
CA VAL A 113 5.66 -4.94 4.72
C VAL A 113 6.86 -4.82 5.67
N ASP A 114 6.96 -3.73 6.43
CA ASP A 114 8.01 -3.54 7.42
C ASP A 114 7.96 -4.64 8.51
N ALA A 115 6.75 -4.95 9.00
CA ALA A 115 6.56 -6.04 9.96
C ALA A 115 6.94 -7.42 9.38
N LEU A 116 6.71 -7.66 8.08
CA LEU A 116 7.19 -8.87 7.41
C LEU A 116 8.72 -8.94 7.41
N TYR A 117 9.41 -7.81 7.25
CA TYR A 117 10.87 -7.75 7.31
C TYR A 117 11.40 -8.16 8.70
N GLU A 118 10.81 -7.61 9.77
CA GLU A 118 11.16 -7.99 11.14
C GLU A 118 10.90 -9.48 11.41
N GLN A 119 9.80 -10.02 10.88
CA GLN A 119 9.47 -11.44 11.03
C GLN A 119 10.48 -12.35 10.33
N ILE A 120 11.01 -11.94 9.17
CA ILE A 120 12.07 -12.67 8.47
C ILE A 120 13.30 -12.82 9.36
N ASP A 121 13.71 -11.75 10.03
CA ASP A 121 14.89 -11.77 10.90
C ASP A 121 14.69 -12.70 12.10
N VAL A 122 13.49 -12.73 12.67
CA VAL A 122 13.12 -13.69 13.73
C VAL A 122 13.23 -15.14 13.23
N GLU A 123 12.69 -15.45 12.06
CA GLU A 123 12.75 -16.81 11.50
C GLU A 123 14.19 -17.21 11.14
N ARG A 124 15.00 -16.29 10.60
CA ARG A 124 16.43 -16.53 10.35
C ARG A 124 17.20 -16.86 11.62
N GLN A 125 16.88 -16.21 12.74
CA GLN A 125 17.50 -16.52 14.04
C GLN A 125 17.14 -17.94 14.50
N LYS A 126 15.86 -18.34 14.39
CA LYS A 126 15.42 -19.70 14.73
C LYS A 126 16.12 -20.77 13.88
N GLU A 127 16.23 -20.51 12.58
CA GLU A 127 16.88 -21.41 11.61
C GLU A 127 18.40 -21.52 11.80
N ARG A 128 19.05 -20.50 12.39
CA ARG A 128 20.48 -20.55 12.76
C ARG A 128 20.74 -21.24 14.10
N SER A 129 19.72 -21.30 14.95
CA SER A 129 19.80 -21.85 16.31
C SER A 129 19.29 -23.31 16.39
N SER A 130 18.77 -23.84 15.28
CA SER A 130 18.34 -25.24 15.09
C SER A 130 19.41 -26.03 14.34
#